data_AF-A0A7S4SLK0-F1
#
_entry.id   AF-A0A7S4SLK0-F1
#
_cell.length_a   1.000
_cell.length_b   1.000
_cell.length_c   1.000
_cell.angle_alpha   90.00
_cell.angle_beta   90.00
_cell.angle_gamma   90.00
#
_symmetry.space_group_name_H-M   'P 1'
#
loop_
_entity.id
_entity.type
_entity.pdbx_description
1 polymer ?
#
loop_
_entity_poly.entity_id
_entity_poly.type
_entity_poly.pdbx_seq_one_letter_code
_entity_poly.pdbx_strand_id
1 'polypeptide(L)'
;AFDGCTSLQTLNLPLISVVFENDHFRHNKSLTKVTFSSFPDELEAEPLEGNTPLHSCAAKDYPILFIDGIVKGCPNAIRQRNTLGQTPLHLCITNNVSAEVTKIIYDAW
;
A
#
# COMPACT_ATOMS: atom_id res chain seq x y z
N ALA A 1 -14.69 -7.58 0.85
CA ALA A 1 -15.80 -6.72 1.31
C ALA A 1 -15.71 -6.56 2.83
N PHE A 2 -14.88 -5.63 3.31
CA PHE A 2 -14.80 -5.24 4.73
C PHE A 2 -15.35 -3.81 4.96
N ASP A 3 -16.05 -3.29 3.94
CA ASP A 3 -16.60 -1.95 3.95
C ASP A 3 -17.69 -1.84 5.02
N GLY A 4 -17.64 -0.79 5.83
CA GLY A 4 -18.53 -0.58 6.97
C GLY A 4 -18.33 -1.52 8.16
N CYS A 5 -17.30 -2.39 8.16
CA CYS A 5 -17.05 -3.27 9.29
C CYS A 5 -16.50 -2.49 10.50
N THR A 6 -17.24 -2.46 11.61
CA THR A 6 -16.86 -1.74 12.84
C THR A 6 -16.13 -2.63 13.86
N SER A 7 -16.10 -3.94 13.65
CA SER A 7 -15.47 -4.90 14.58
C SER A 7 -14.11 -5.42 14.12
N LEU A 8 -13.70 -5.13 12.88
CA LEU A 8 -12.45 -5.64 12.32
C LEU A 8 -11.27 -4.80 12.81
N GLN A 9 -10.53 -5.31 13.80
CA GLN A 9 -9.38 -4.62 14.39
C GLN A 9 -8.06 -4.97 13.71
N THR A 10 -7.86 -6.26 13.38
CA THR A 10 -6.65 -6.76 12.73
C THR A 10 -7.00 -7.44 11.41
N LEU A 11 -6.24 -7.14 10.37
CA LEU A 11 -6.36 -7.78 9.07
C LEU A 11 -5.06 -8.52 8.73
N ASN A 12 -5.16 -9.81 8.40
CA ASN A 12 -4.05 -10.61 7.91
C ASN A 12 -4.25 -10.88 6.42
N LEU A 13 -3.40 -10.30 5.57
CA LEU A 13 -3.50 -10.45 4.11
C LEU A 13 -2.32 -11.23 3.54
N PRO A 14 -2.53 -12.16 2.61
CA PRO A 14 -1.48 -12.59 1.71
C PRO A 14 -1.13 -11.43 0.76
N LEU A 15 0.16 -11.19 0.51
CA LEU A 15 0.63 -10.01 -0.23
C LEU A 15 0.14 -9.91 -1.67
N ILE A 16 -0.14 -11.04 -2.33
CA ILE A 16 -0.76 -11.10 -3.66
C ILE A 16 -2.16 -10.45 -3.67
N SER A 17 -2.84 -10.41 -2.52
CA SER A 17 -4.20 -9.90 -2.43
C SER A 17 -4.27 -8.37 -2.28
N VAL A 18 -3.15 -7.65 -2.18
CA VAL A 18 -3.15 -6.20 -1.85
C VAL A 18 -3.62 -5.33 -3.02
N VAL A 19 -3.97 -5.92 -4.17
CA VAL A 19 -4.79 -5.28 -5.22
C VAL A 19 -6.25 -5.07 -4.76
N PHE A 20 -6.51 -4.93 -3.46
CA PHE A 20 -7.82 -4.49 -2.99
C PHE A 20 -8.02 -3.07 -3.46
N GLU A 21 -9.02 -2.82 -4.29
CA GLU A 21 -9.50 -1.48 -4.58
C GLU A 21 -9.76 -0.73 -3.26
N ASN A 22 -9.35 0.55 -3.22
CA ASN A 22 -9.41 1.45 -2.06
C ASN A 22 -10.80 1.45 -1.40
N ASP A 23 -11.83 1.14 -2.20
CA ASP A 23 -13.23 1.12 -1.81
C ASP A 23 -13.57 0.07 -0.75
N HIS A 24 -12.74 -0.97 -0.56
CA HIS A 24 -13.01 -2.02 0.42
C HIS A 24 -12.89 -1.60 1.89
N PHE A 25 -12.25 -0.47 2.18
CA PHE A 25 -12.03 0.03 3.55
C PHE A 25 -12.56 1.45 3.75
N ARG A 26 -13.26 2.03 2.76
CA ARG A 26 -13.70 3.43 2.77
C ARG A 26 -14.46 3.83 4.04
N HIS A 27 -15.31 2.95 4.57
CA HIS A 27 -16.05 3.23 5.81
C HIS A 27 -15.53 2.49 7.05
N ASN A 28 -14.40 1.78 6.95
CA ASN A 28 -13.85 1.02 8.07
C ASN A 28 -12.95 1.92 8.94
N LYS A 29 -13.55 2.49 10.00
CA LYS A 29 -12.85 3.34 10.98
C LYS A 29 -12.19 2.58 12.12
N SER A 30 -12.43 1.27 12.21
CA SER A 30 -12.02 0.44 13.35
C SER A 30 -10.75 -0.37 13.11
N LEU A 31 -10.26 -0.39 11.87
CA LEU A 31 -9.02 -1.08 11.52
C LEU A 31 -7.83 -0.34 12.14
N THR A 32 -7.17 -0.99 13.09
CA THR A 32 -6.03 -0.41 13.83
C THR A 32 -4.71 -1.10 13.49
N LYS A 33 -4.76 -2.28 12.85
CA LYS A 33 -3.56 -3.03 12.49
C LYS A 33 -3.74 -3.84 11.21
N VAL A 34 -2.77 -3.71 10.31
CA VAL A 34 -2.63 -4.57 9.12
C VAL A 34 -1.34 -5.37 9.26
N THR A 35 -1.43 -6.68 9.07
CA THR A 35 -0.31 -7.62 9.08
C THR A 35 -0.31 -8.42 7.80
N PHE A 36 0.88 -8.73 7.29
CA PHE A 36 1.03 -9.56 6.09
C PHE A 36 1.77 -10.84 6.47
N SER A 37 1.30 -11.97 5.96
CA SER A 37 1.74 -13.30 6.40
C SER A 37 3.08 -13.76 5.82
N SER A 38 3.54 -13.19 4.69
CA SER A 38 4.83 -13.57 4.08
C SER A 38 5.32 -12.51 3.10
N PHE A 39 6.45 -11.85 3.38
CA PHE A 39 7.05 -10.89 2.45
C PHE A 39 8.03 -11.59 1.50
N PRO A 40 7.78 -11.57 0.18
CA PRO A 40 8.84 -11.85 -0.78
C PRO A 40 9.87 -10.71 -0.74
N ASP A 41 11.11 -11.01 -1.17
CA ASP A 41 12.18 -10.00 -1.31
C ASP A 41 11.77 -8.86 -2.26
N GLU A 42 10.85 -9.17 -3.19
CA GLU A 42 10.28 -8.24 -4.15
C GLU A 42 8.75 -8.45 -4.26
N LEU A 43 7.98 -7.35 -4.16
CA LEU A 43 6.55 -7.38 -4.42
C LEU A 43 6.24 -7.69 -5.88
N GLU A 44 5.26 -8.57 -6.10
CA GLU A 44 4.73 -8.79 -7.44
C GLU A 44 4.05 -7.53 -7.96
N ALA A 45 4.40 -7.18 -9.19
CA ALA A 45 3.87 -6.04 -9.92
C ALA A 45 2.66 -6.46 -10.77
N GLU A 46 1.66 -5.59 -10.90
CA GLU A 46 0.51 -5.87 -11.77
C GLU A 46 0.93 -5.90 -13.24
N PRO A 47 0.29 -6.72 -14.09
CA PRO A 47 0.78 -6.95 -15.46
C PRO A 47 0.59 -5.76 -16.42
N LEU A 48 -0.35 -4.86 -16.13
CA LEU A 48 -0.69 -3.74 -17.03
C LEU A 48 0.30 -2.58 -16.87
N GLU A 49 0.49 -2.11 -15.64
CA GLU A 49 1.30 -0.93 -15.35
C GLU A 49 2.58 -1.25 -14.57
N GLY A 50 2.79 -2.51 -14.16
CA GLY A 50 3.92 -2.87 -13.31
C GLY A 50 3.84 -2.24 -11.92
N ASN A 51 2.66 -1.77 -11.50
CA ASN A 51 2.48 -1.24 -10.16
C ASN A 51 2.51 -2.38 -9.15
N THR A 52 3.43 -2.29 -8.21
CA THR A 52 3.37 -3.10 -6.99
C THR A 52 2.21 -2.62 -6.10
N PRO A 53 1.80 -3.40 -5.10
CA PRO A 53 0.86 -2.94 -4.08
C PRO A 53 1.20 -1.56 -3.48
N LEU A 54 2.49 -1.27 -3.28
CA LEU A 54 2.92 0.01 -2.73
C LEU A 54 2.67 1.16 -3.70
N HIS A 55 2.82 0.97 -5.02
CA HIS A 55 2.45 1.98 -6.02
C HIS A 55 0.97 2.33 -5.93
N SER A 56 0.11 1.32 -5.87
CA SER A 56 -1.34 1.50 -5.77
C SER A 56 -1.74 2.23 -4.48
N CYS A 57 -1.15 1.87 -3.35
CA CYS A 57 -1.38 2.57 -2.09
C CYS A 57 -0.89 4.02 -2.13
N ALA A 58 0.28 4.24 -2.72
CA ALA A 58 0.93 5.55 -2.88
C ALA A 58 0.22 6.47 -3.87
N ALA A 59 -0.60 5.93 -4.78
CA ALA A 59 -1.35 6.70 -5.78
C ALA A 59 -2.75 7.12 -5.32
N LYS A 60 -3.34 6.43 -4.34
CA LYS A 60 -4.78 6.55 -3.99
C LYS A 60 -5.05 6.94 -2.54
N ASP A 61 -4.04 7.41 -1.79
CA ASP A 61 -4.15 7.82 -0.37
C ASP A 61 -4.79 6.72 0.50
N TYR A 62 -4.26 5.50 0.39
CA TYR A 62 -4.71 4.38 1.23
C TYR A 62 -4.45 4.69 2.71
N PRO A 63 -5.20 4.04 3.62
CA PRO A 63 -4.93 4.19 5.04
C PRO A 63 -3.47 3.90 5.36
N ILE A 64 -2.84 4.79 6.12
CA ILE A 64 -1.42 4.77 6.46
C ILE A 64 -0.95 3.40 6.97
N LEU A 65 -1.81 2.68 7.70
CA LEU A 65 -1.53 1.34 8.22
C LEU A 65 -1.11 0.33 7.13
N PHE A 66 -1.65 0.45 5.91
CA PHE A 66 -1.26 -0.41 4.80
C PHE A 66 0.13 -0.06 4.29
N ILE A 67 0.41 1.23 4.14
CA ILE A 67 1.70 1.72 3.64
C ILE A 67 2.80 1.36 4.64
N ASP A 68 2.59 1.65 5.92
CA ASP A 68 3.50 1.29 7.01
C ASP A 68 3.75 -0.22 7.08
N GLY A 69 2.69 -1.03 6.96
CA GLY A 69 2.83 -2.49 6.97
C GLY A 69 3.60 -3.04 5.76
N ILE A 70 3.40 -2.49 4.56
CA ILE A 70 4.12 -2.90 3.35
C ILE A 70 5.58 -2.48 3.43
N VAL A 71 5.85 -1.23 3.80
CA VAL A 71 7.21 -0.67 3.91
C VAL A 71 8.04 -1.44 4.94
N LYS A 72 7.46 -1.79 6.10
CA LYS A 72 8.17 -2.54 7.14
C LYS A 72 8.51 -3.97 6.76
N GLY A 73 7.70 -4.60 5.93
CA GLY A 73 7.92 -6.00 5.59
C GLY A 73 8.55 -6.25 4.23
N CYS A 74 8.37 -5.37 3.26
CA CYS A 74 9.11 -5.38 2.00
C CYS A 74 9.75 -4.00 1.76
N PRO A 75 10.84 -3.67 2.46
CA PRO A 75 11.52 -2.37 2.32
C PRO A 75 11.97 -2.11 0.87
N ASN A 76 12.35 -3.15 0.13
CA ASN A 76 12.78 -3.03 -1.27
C ASN A 76 11.69 -2.47 -2.20
N ALA A 77 10.41 -2.61 -1.82
CA ALA A 77 9.27 -2.11 -2.60
C ALA A 77 9.31 -0.61 -2.87
N ILE A 78 9.92 0.18 -1.97
CA ILE A 78 10.00 1.65 -2.10
C ILE A 78 10.84 2.10 -3.29
N ARG A 79 11.76 1.24 -3.77
CA ARG A 79 12.69 1.52 -4.88
C ARG A 79 12.29 0.82 -6.18
N GLN A 80 11.30 -0.06 -6.12
CA GLN A 80 10.79 -0.72 -7.32
C GLN A 80 10.19 0.30 -8.27
N ARG A 81 10.38 0.05 -9.56
CA ARG A 81 9.87 0.90 -10.63
C ARG A 81 8.77 0.16 -11.38
N ASN A 82 7.67 0.85 -11.62
CA ASN A 82 6.62 0.36 -12.50
C ASN A 82 7.06 0.38 -13.98
N THR A 83 6.19 -0.01 -14.92
CA THR A 83 6.53 -0.04 -16.36
C THR A 83 6.84 1.34 -16.94
N LEU A 84 6.38 2.40 -16.27
CA LEU A 84 6.67 3.79 -16.61
C LEU A 84 7.97 4.31 -15.97
N GLY A 85 8.71 3.46 -15.24
CA GLY A 85 9.95 3.84 -14.56
C GLY A 85 9.73 4.63 -13.26
N GLN A 86 8.48 4.75 -12.80
CA GLN A 86 8.10 5.50 -11.61
C GLN A 86 8.22 4.63 -10.37
N THR A 87 8.70 5.21 -9.27
CA THR A 87 8.63 4.58 -7.94
C THR A 87 7.34 4.96 -7.22
N PRO A 88 6.98 4.31 -6.10
CA PRO A 88 5.81 4.72 -5.32
C PRO A 88 5.85 6.19 -4.91
N LEU A 89 7.03 6.73 -4.57
CA LEU A 89 7.20 8.15 -4.24
C LEU A 89 6.83 9.09 -5.40
N HIS A 90 7.12 8.70 -6.66
CA HIS A 90 6.70 9.49 -7.82
C HIS A 90 5.17 9.58 -7.87
N LEU A 91 4.47 8.46 -7.61
CA LEU A 91 3.02 8.43 -7.62
C LEU A 91 2.39 9.25 -6.49
N CYS A 92 3.02 9.32 -5.31
CA CYS A 92 2.57 10.23 -4.24
C CYS A 92 2.55 11.68 -4.70
N ILE A 93 3.62 12.11 -5.35
CA ILE A 93 3.79 13.50 -5.83
C ILE A 93 2.84 13.77 -7.00
N THR A 94 2.78 12.88 -7.99
CA THR A 94 1.95 13.06 -9.19
C THR A 94 0.46 13.08 -8.87
N ASN A 95 -0.01 12.27 -7.90
CA ASN A 95 -1.42 12.20 -7.54
C ASN A 95 -1.80 13.11 -6.37
N ASN A 96 -0.88 13.97 -5.89
CA ASN A 96 -1.11 14.90 -4.78
C ASN A 96 -1.66 14.20 -3.52
N VAL A 97 -1.04 13.06 -3.17
CA VAL A 97 -1.37 12.25 -1.99
C VAL A 97 -0.95 12.97 -0.71
N SER A 98 -1.56 12.61 0.43
CA SER A 98 -1.30 13.26 1.70
C SER A 98 0.21 13.33 2.03
N ALA A 99 0.61 14.44 2.66
CA ALA A 99 2.01 14.66 3.06
C ALA A 99 2.50 13.59 4.04
N GLU A 100 1.59 13.02 4.85
CA GLU A 100 1.89 11.97 5.81
C GLU A 100 2.31 10.67 5.10
N VAL A 101 1.55 10.24 4.08
CA VAL A 101 1.90 9.08 3.25
C VAL A 101 3.23 9.30 2.52
N THR A 102 3.38 10.47 1.90
CA THR A 102 4.61 10.84 1.18
C THR A 102 5.82 10.78 2.10
N LYS A 103 5.68 11.29 3.34
CA LYS A 103 6.74 11.29 4.35
C LYS A 103 7.12 9.88 4.77
N ILE A 104 6.17 8.97 4.97
CA ILE A 104 6.48 7.58 5.36
C ILE A 104 7.30 6.88 4.28
N ILE A 105 6.92 7.05 3.01
CA ILE A 105 7.65 6.44 1.89
C ILE A 105 9.03 7.09 1.73
N TYR A 106 9.14 8.40 1.95
CA TYR A 106 10.42 9.12 1.90
C TYR A 106 11.36 8.73 3.04
N ASP A 107 10.87 8.67 4.28
CA ASP A 107 11.65 8.33 5.47
C ASP A 107 12.13 6.87 5.45
N ALA A 108 11.47 6.01 4.66
CA ALA A 108 11.85 4.62 4.49
C ALA A 108 12.92 4.37 3.43
N TRP A 109 13.25 5.39 2.61
CA TRP A 109 14.22 5.30 1.50
C TRP A 109 15.67 5.14 1.96
#